data_AF-A0A9J7ND71-F1
#
_entry.id   AF-A0A9J7ND71-F1
#
_cell.length_a   1.000
_cell.length_b   1.000
_cell.length_c   1.000
_cell.angle_alpha   90.00
_cell.angle_beta   90.00
_cell.angle_gamma   90.00
#
_symmetry.space_group_name_H-M   'P 1'
#
loop_
_entity.id
_entity.type
_entity.pdbx_description
1 polymer ?
#
loop_
_entity_poly.entity_id
_entity_poly.type
_entity_poly.pdbx_seq_one_letter_code
_entity_poly.pdbx_strand_id
1 'polypeptide(L)'
;MPGEFVKQCEQDGSFSTKQCHGSTGFCYCAHPQDGTIYQETGRRGSMQHDCATYWKTKGTGESLLDFVKGQNTGAVVVAAIGCILTVLVVIFVVFGEIRGINFAFFKNTL
;
A
#
# COMPACT_ATOMS: atom_id res chain seq x y z
N MET A 1 20.34 12.34 -36.25
CA MET A 1 19.43 13.11 -35.36
C MET A 1 18.84 12.11 -34.38
N PRO A 2 18.99 12.27 -33.06
CA PRO A 2 18.34 11.37 -32.11
C PRO A 2 16.84 11.44 -32.36
N GLY A 3 16.25 10.30 -32.71
CA GLY A 3 14.90 10.20 -33.24
C GLY A 3 13.89 10.72 -32.24
N GLU A 4 12.93 11.46 -32.78
CA GLU A 4 11.76 11.95 -32.07
C GLU A 4 11.14 10.83 -31.24
N PHE A 5 10.88 11.09 -29.96
CA PHE A 5 10.24 10.12 -29.08
C PHE A 5 8.78 9.93 -29.51
N VAL A 6 8.56 8.98 -30.42
CA VAL A 6 7.23 8.63 -30.89
C VAL A 6 6.53 7.82 -29.80
N LYS A 7 5.44 8.37 -29.28
CA LYS A 7 4.60 7.69 -28.30
C LYS A 7 3.89 6.53 -28.99
N GLN A 8 4.00 5.32 -28.44
CA GLN A 8 3.20 4.20 -28.92
C GLN A 8 1.75 4.32 -28.42
N CYS A 9 0.80 3.99 -29.29
CA CYS A 9 -0.62 3.90 -28.99
C CYS A 9 -1.10 2.46 -29.18
N GLU A 10 -2.05 2.04 -28.37
CA GLU A 10 -2.71 0.74 -28.47
C GLU A 10 -3.87 0.79 -29.48
N GLN A 11 -4.40 -0.38 -29.89
CA GLN A 11 -5.51 -0.45 -30.85
C GLN A 11 -6.77 0.28 -30.38
N ASP A 12 -6.96 0.37 -29.06
CA ASP A 12 -8.10 1.04 -28.44
C ASP A 12 -8.01 2.58 -28.48
N GLY A 13 -6.91 3.13 -29.03
CA GLY A 13 -6.63 4.56 -29.07
C GLY A 13 -6.06 5.12 -27.77
N SER A 14 -5.87 4.29 -26.75
CA SER A 14 -5.14 4.64 -25.53
C SER A 14 -3.63 4.66 -25.75
N PHE A 15 -2.89 5.40 -24.93
CA PHE A 15 -1.42 5.36 -24.95
C PHE A 15 -0.94 4.01 -24.45
N SER A 16 0.08 3.44 -25.12
CA SER A 16 0.65 2.19 -24.65
C SER A 16 1.29 2.41 -23.29
N THR A 17 0.98 1.51 -22.35
CA THR A 17 1.50 1.61 -20.97
C THR A 17 3.01 1.45 -20.91
N LYS A 18 3.65 0.91 -21.95
CA LYS A 18 5.09 0.74 -22.07
C LYS A 18 5.59 1.55 -23.26
N GLN A 19 6.38 2.58 -22.97
CA GLN A 19 6.96 3.46 -23.97
C GLN A 19 8.46 3.24 -24.09
N CYS A 20 8.92 2.78 -25.25
CA CYS A 20 10.33 2.49 -25.48
C CYS A 20 10.95 3.49 -26.46
N HIS A 21 12.04 4.11 -26.05
CA HIS A 21 12.82 5.04 -26.85
C HIS A 21 13.87 4.26 -27.66
N GLY A 22 13.56 3.96 -28.92
CA GLY A 22 14.40 3.12 -29.79
C GLY A 22 15.85 3.60 -29.93
N SER A 23 16.12 4.91 -29.93
CA SER A 23 17.47 5.44 -30.09
C SER A 23 18.37 5.33 -28.84
N THR A 24 17.78 5.33 -27.64
CA THR A 24 18.55 5.26 -26.37
C THR A 24 18.43 3.89 -25.71
N GLY A 25 17.48 3.07 -26.18
CA GLY A 25 17.18 1.75 -25.65
C GLY A 25 16.49 1.77 -24.28
N PHE A 26 16.05 2.94 -23.80
CA PHE A 26 15.32 3.06 -22.55
C PHE A 26 13.81 2.85 -22.76
N CYS A 27 13.20 2.06 -21.89
CA CYS A 27 11.78 1.87 -21.78
C CYS A 27 11.27 2.45 -20.46
N TYR A 28 10.09 3.05 -20.51
CA TYR A 28 9.42 3.71 -19.40
C TYR A 28 7.95 3.25 -19.36
N CYS A 29 7.35 3.25 -18.19
CA CYS A 29 5.91 3.12 -18.06
C CYS A 29 5.23 4.46 -18.34
N ALA A 30 4.04 4.41 -18.91
CA ALA A 30 3.22 5.58 -19.21
C ALA A 30 1.78 5.40 -18.74
N HIS A 31 1.11 6.52 -18.45
CA HIS A 31 -0.32 6.54 -18.17
C HIS A 31 -1.09 6.30 -19.49
N PRO A 32 -2.05 5.35 -19.54
CA PRO A 32 -2.74 5.02 -20.78
C PRO A 32 -3.71 6.11 -21.25
N GLN A 33 -4.14 7.02 -20.38
CA GLN A 33 -5.09 8.08 -20.75
C GLN A 33 -4.39 9.36 -21.21
N ASP A 34 -3.39 9.82 -20.45
CA ASP A 34 -2.74 11.12 -20.69
C ASP A 34 -1.35 10.98 -21.34
N GLY A 35 -0.82 9.75 -21.41
CA GLY A 35 0.52 9.49 -21.92
C GLY A 35 1.65 9.98 -21.00
N THR A 36 1.35 10.34 -19.75
CA THR A 36 2.34 10.77 -18.74
C THR A 36 3.39 9.68 -18.53
N ILE A 37 4.67 10.01 -18.71
CA ILE A 37 5.77 9.05 -18.58
C ILE A 37 6.31 9.05 -17.15
N TYR A 38 6.45 7.87 -16.55
CA TYR A 38 7.08 7.68 -15.24
C TYR A 38 8.59 7.50 -15.40
N GLN A 39 9.34 8.60 -15.25
CA GLN A 39 10.79 8.63 -15.47
C GLN A 39 11.56 7.64 -14.57
N GLU A 40 11.05 7.37 -13.37
CA GLU A 40 11.64 6.44 -12.40
C GLU A 40 11.59 4.97 -12.84
N THR A 41 10.70 4.64 -13.79
CA THR A 41 10.60 3.29 -14.35
C THR A 41 11.56 3.07 -15.52
N GLY A 42 12.34 4.09 -15.88
CA GLY A 42 13.28 4.07 -16.98
C GLY A 42 14.32 2.95 -16.86
N ARG A 43 14.24 1.94 -17.74
CA ARG A 43 15.21 0.84 -17.80
C ARG A 43 15.68 0.60 -19.22
N ARG A 44 16.95 0.24 -19.38
CA ARG A 44 17.50 -0.11 -20.69
C ARG A 44 17.18 -1.56 -21.03
N GLY A 45 16.69 -1.82 -22.24
CA GLY A 45 16.37 -3.17 -22.71
C GLY A 45 14.98 -3.65 -22.28
N SER A 46 14.90 -4.86 -21.72
CA SER A 46 13.60 -5.50 -21.46
C SER A 46 12.93 -4.95 -20.21
N MET A 47 11.65 -4.61 -20.34
CA MET A 47 10.81 -4.11 -19.26
C MET A 47 10.48 -5.27 -18.30
N GLN A 48 11.17 -5.35 -17.16
CA GLN A 48 11.00 -6.45 -16.21
C GLN A 48 9.70 -6.37 -15.38
N HIS A 49 9.18 -5.15 -15.18
CA HIS A 49 7.93 -4.90 -14.45
C HIS A 49 6.74 -4.62 -15.37
N ASP A 50 5.55 -5.02 -14.91
CA ASP A 50 4.29 -4.86 -15.62
C ASP A 50 3.78 -3.41 -15.52
N CYS A 51 3.90 -2.67 -16.63
CA CYS A 51 3.42 -1.29 -16.67
C CYS A 51 1.90 -1.16 -16.56
N ALA A 52 1.13 -2.19 -16.96
CA ALA A 52 -0.32 -2.15 -16.90
C ALA A 52 -0.86 -2.18 -15.47
N THR A 53 -0.07 -2.69 -14.52
CA THR A 53 -0.33 -2.58 -13.08
C THR A 53 0.30 -1.33 -12.45
N TYR A 54 1.46 -0.91 -12.95
CA TYR A 54 2.21 0.22 -12.39
C TYR A 54 1.42 1.54 -12.36
N TRP A 55 0.79 1.92 -13.48
CA TRP A 55 0.03 3.18 -13.53
C TRP A 55 -1.19 3.16 -12.60
N LYS A 56 -1.80 1.97 -12.38
CA LYS A 56 -2.90 1.78 -11.44
C LYS A 56 -2.46 2.06 -10.01
N THR A 57 -1.23 1.66 -9.65
CA THR A 57 -0.62 1.94 -8.34
C THR A 57 -0.01 3.34 -8.21
N LYS A 58 0.13 4.08 -9.32
CA LYS A 58 0.64 5.46 -9.32
C LYS A 58 -0.46 6.51 -9.29
N GLY A 59 -1.66 6.19 -9.81
CA GLY A 59 -2.87 6.99 -9.60
C GLY A 59 -3.30 6.99 -8.13
N THR A 60 -2.95 5.95 -7.38
CA THR A 60 -2.89 5.92 -5.91
C THR A 60 -1.56 6.54 -5.46
N GLY A 61 -1.27 7.76 -5.91
CA GLY A 61 -0.16 8.53 -5.33
C GLY A 61 -0.46 8.69 -3.85
N GLU A 62 0.50 8.38 -2.98
CA GLU A 62 0.49 8.53 -1.52
C GLU A 62 -0.51 9.59 -1.03
N SER A 63 -1.76 9.18 -0.98
CA SER A 63 -2.85 9.99 -0.50
C SER A 63 -3.20 9.31 0.79
N LEU A 64 -3.33 10.11 1.85
CA LEU A 64 -3.87 9.73 3.14
C LEU A 64 -5.00 8.67 3.03
N LEU A 65 -5.75 8.68 1.94
CA LEU A 65 -6.80 7.72 1.58
C LEU A 65 -6.35 6.27 1.40
N ASP A 66 -5.14 5.95 0.96
CA ASP A 66 -4.65 4.55 0.90
C ASP A 66 -4.27 4.03 2.29
N PHE A 67 -3.86 4.91 3.21
CA PHE A 67 -3.71 4.60 4.63
C PHE A 67 -5.08 4.50 5.35
N VAL A 68 -6.08 5.29 4.93
CA VAL A 68 -7.45 5.23 5.47
C VAL A 68 -8.22 4.00 4.94
N LYS A 69 -7.99 3.57 3.70
CA LYS A 69 -8.63 2.38 3.10
C LYS A 69 -7.82 1.09 3.30
N GLY A 70 -6.52 1.19 3.58
CA GLY A 70 -5.56 0.09 3.74
C GLY A 70 -5.00 -0.08 5.16
N GLN A 71 -5.56 0.58 6.17
CA GLN A 71 -5.55 0.00 7.51
C GLN A 71 -6.40 -1.26 7.43
N ASN A 72 -5.77 -2.42 7.48
CA ASN A 72 -6.43 -3.63 7.94
C ASN A 72 -6.96 -3.32 9.35
N THR A 73 -8.20 -2.83 9.42
CA THR A 73 -8.99 -2.47 10.61
C THR A 73 -9.41 -3.73 11.36
N GLY A 74 -8.40 -4.53 11.70
CA GLY A 74 -8.46 -5.75 12.49
C GLY A 74 -7.12 -5.92 13.18
N ALA A 75 -6.01 -6.08 12.46
CA ALA A 75 -4.73 -6.40 13.09
C ALA A 75 -4.17 -5.29 14.00
N VAL A 76 -4.26 -4.01 13.58
CA VAL A 76 -3.64 -2.88 14.32
C VAL A 76 -4.44 -2.52 15.59
N VAL A 77 -5.77 -2.58 15.52
CA VAL A 77 -6.66 -2.36 16.67
C VAL A 77 -6.67 -3.53 17.64
N VAL A 78 -6.54 -4.78 17.15
CA VAL A 78 -6.45 -5.98 18.00
C VAL A 78 -5.13 -6.02 18.77
N ALA A 79 -4.02 -5.52 18.19
CA ALA A 79 -2.74 -5.40 18.90
C ALA A 79 -2.82 -4.39 20.06
N ALA A 80 -3.41 -3.21 19.84
CA ALA A 80 -3.50 -2.16 20.86
C ALA A 80 -4.44 -2.56 22.01
N ILE A 81 -5.61 -3.12 21.71
CA ILE A 81 -6.57 -3.57 22.73
C ILE A 81 -6.05 -4.80 23.47
N GLY A 82 -5.37 -5.72 22.76
CA GLY A 82 -4.74 -6.90 23.36
C GLY A 82 -3.67 -6.55 24.40
N CYS A 83 -2.81 -5.56 24.12
CA CYS A 83 -1.83 -5.06 25.08
C CYS A 83 -2.49 -4.41 26.30
N ILE A 84 -3.54 -3.62 26.10
CA ILE A 84 -4.22 -2.95 27.22
C ILE A 84 -4.97 -3.96 28.10
N LEU A 85 -5.68 -4.94 27.51
CA LEU A 85 -6.36 -6.00 28.26
C LEU A 85 -5.37 -6.87 29.03
N THR A 86 -4.26 -7.27 28.41
CA THR A 86 -3.25 -8.11 29.08
C THR A 86 -2.56 -7.36 30.22
N VAL A 87 -2.24 -6.08 30.05
CA VAL A 87 -1.69 -5.24 31.13
C VAL A 87 -2.71 -5.08 32.26
N LEU A 88 -3.99 -4.85 31.97
CA LEU A 88 -5.03 -4.76 33.00
C LEU A 88 -5.20 -6.09 33.75
N VAL A 89 -5.28 -7.23 33.06
CA VAL A 89 -5.37 -8.56 33.69
C VAL A 89 -4.15 -8.84 34.57
N VAL A 90 -2.94 -8.52 34.10
CA VAL A 90 -1.72 -8.69 34.91
C VAL A 90 -1.73 -7.77 36.12
N ILE A 91 -2.17 -6.51 35.98
CA ILE A 91 -2.35 -5.60 37.12
C ILE A 91 -3.37 -6.17 38.10
N PHE A 92 -4.51 -6.71 37.65
CA PHE A 92 -5.50 -7.33 38.53
C PHE A 92 -4.98 -8.59 39.24
N VAL A 93 -4.23 -9.44 38.55
CA VAL A 93 -3.62 -10.65 39.16
C VAL A 93 -2.53 -10.26 40.15
N VAL A 94 -1.68 -9.30 39.81
CA VAL A 94 -0.59 -8.80 40.67
C VAL A 94 -1.14 -8.05 41.89
N PHE A 95 -2.17 -7.21 41.72
CA PHE A 95 -2.85 -6.55 42.84
C PHE A 95 -3.71 -7.52 43.66
N GLY A 96 -4.27 -8.55 43.02
CA GLY A 96 -5.07 -9.61 43.65
C GLY A 96 -4.25 -10.52 44.57
N GLU A 97 -3.00 -10.81 44.21
CA GLU A 97 -2.05 -11.50 45.09
C GLU A 97 -1.65 -10.65 46.31
N ILE A 98 -1.67 -9.32 46.18
CA ILE A 98 -1.23 -8.40 47.25
C ILE A 98 -2.36 -8.10 48.26
N ARG A 99 -3.64 -8.31 47.92
CA ARG A 99 -4.76 -8.09 48.86
C ARG A 99 -5.90 -9.05 48.61
N GLY A 100 -6.16 -9.94 49.58
CA GLY A 100 -7.34 -10.81 49.67
C GLY A 100 -8.67 -10.06 49.78
N ILE A 101 -9.05 -9.29 48.75
CA ILE A 101 -10.32 -8.60 48.64
C ILE A 101 -11.25 -9.48 47.79
N ASN A 102 -12.32 -9.95 48.43
CA ASN A 102 -13.37 -10.76 47.83
C ASN A 102 -14.10 -9.95 46.75
N PHE A 103 -13.72 -10.10 45.48
CA PHE A 103 -14.34 -9.40 44.36
C PHE A 103 -15.64 -10.12 43.93
N ALA A 104 -16.65 -10.08 44.79
CA ALA A 104 -17.99 -10.59 44.51
C ALA A 104 -18.74 -9.82 43.40
N PHE A 105 -18.11 -8.82 42.76
CA PHE A 105 -18.79 -7.89 41.85
C PHE A 105 -18.76 -8.30 40.37
N PHE A 106 -17.87 -9.19 39.95
CA PHE A 106 -17.65 -9.49 38.52
C PHE A 106 -18.24 -10.82 38.04
N LYS A 107 -19.14 -11.44 38.80
CA LYS A 107 -19.75 -12.72 38.44
C LYS A 107 -21.11 -12.60 37.73
N ASN A 108 -21.58 -11.40 37.38
CA ASN A 108 -22.92 -11.20 36.83
C ASN A 108 -22.98 -10.47 35.48
N THR A 109 -21.91 -10.56 34.68
CA THR A 109 -21.93 -10.14 33.27
C THR A 109 -20.95 -11.00 32.47
N LEU A 110 -21.20 -12.32 32.48
CA LEU A 110 -20.79 -13.27 31.44
C LEU A 110 -22.02 -14.11 31.09
#